data_AF-A0A5C8CCZ8-F1
#
_entry.id   AF-A0A5C8CCZ8-F1
#
_cell.length_a   1.000
_cell.length_b   1.000
_cell.length_c   1.000
_cell.angle_alpha   90.00
_cell.angle_beta   90.00
_cell.angle_gamma   90.00
#
_symmetry.space_group_name_H-M   'P 1'
#
loop_
_entity.id
_entity.type
_entity.pdbx_description
1 polymer ?
#
loop_
_entity_poly.entity_id
_entity_poly.type
_entity_poly.pdbx_seq_one_letter_code
_entity_poly.pdbx_strand_id
1 'polypeptide(L)'
;MSLALDSDVARSRPATHTLADILTARGLEAANIVAIRNTLHPDDISSDFRSLADVISANALPMLDRMQDGPRIAHGALVLSFAALDEGHARLTGFRRFLMRREGIVPTDIVYDYDAAHLLHAFIARAQTPVFYDAFDEDG
;
A
#
# COMPACT_ATOMS: atom_id res chain seq x y z
N MET A 1 45.06 44.82 3.25
CA MET A 1 44.35 44.05 2.19
C MET A 1 44.17 42.65 2.74
N SER A 2 43.10 42.44 3.50
CA SER A 2 41.78 41.93 3.08
C SER A 2 41.77 40.40 2.97
N LEU A 3 41.00 39.81 3.86
CA LEU A 3 40.82 38.38 4.14
C LEU A 3 40.25 37.64 2.93
N ALA A 4 40.85 36.49 2.60
CA ALA A 4 40.18 35.46 1.82
C ALA A 4 39.27 34.68 2.78
N LEU A 5 37.97 34.92 2.68
CA LEU A 5 36.92 34.09 3.27
C LEU A 5 36.81 32.82 2.43
N ASP A 6 37.56 31.78 2.79
CA ASP A 6 37.23 30.42 2.39
C ASP A 6 35.93 30.04 3.10
N SER A 7 34.84 30.36 2.40
CA SER A 7 33.50 29.92 2.75
C SER A 7 33.42 28.46 2.37
N ASP A 8 33.89 27.59 3.26
CA ASP A 8 33.62 26.16 3.20
C ASP A 8 32.12 25.98 3.45
N VAL A 9 31.34 26.18 2.39
CA VAL A 9 29.95 25.73 2.30
C VAL A 9 30.05 24.22 2.28
N ALA A 10 30.15 23.64 3.48
CA ALA A 10 29.94 22.23 3.70
C ALA A 10 28.66 21.88 2.96
N ARG A 11 28.79 21.15 1.85
CA ARG A 11 27.65 20.60 1.12
C ARG A 11 26.89 19.79 2.16
N SER A 12 25.77 20.33 2.63
CA SER A 12 24.83 19.61 3.47
C SER A 12 24.47 18.36 2.69
N ARG A 13 25.07 17.24 3.10
CA ARG A 13 24.70 15.92 2.63
C ARG A 13 23.20 15.84 2.91
N PRO A 14 22.32 15.63 1.90
CA PRO A 14 20.90 15.56 2.16
C PRO A 14 20.73 14.55 3.30
N ALA A 15 20.17 14.99 4.43
CA ALA A 15 19.93 14.10 5.53
C ALA A 15 19.12 12.94 4.97
N THR A 16 19.70 11.74 4.99
CA THR A 16 19.00 10.55 4.52
C THR A 16 17.89 10.31 5.53
N HIS A 17 16.73 10.92 5.31
CA HIS A 17 15.57 10.70 6.16
C HIS A 17 15.09 9.28 5.89
N THR A 18 15.20 8.42 6.91
CA THR A 18 14.55 7.12 6.86
C THR A 18 13.03 7.32 6.81
N LEU A 19 12.29 6.31 6.35
CA LEU A 19 10.83 6.36 6.42
C LEU A 19 10.33 6.62 7.85
N ALA A 20 11.02 6.06 8.86
CA ALA A 20 10.70 6.30 10.27
C ALA A 20 10.90 7.77 10.67
N ASP A 21 11.96 8.44 10.19
CA ASP A 21 12.19 9.87 10.44
C ASP A 21 11.09 10.74 9.82
N ILE A 22 10.67 10.39 8.60
CA ILE A 22 9.58 11.09 7.89
C ILE A 22 8.26 10.93 8.65
N LEU A 23 7.94 9.73 9.12
CA LEU A 23 6.74 9.45 9.91
C LEU A 23 6.78 10.22 11.24
N THR A 24 7.92 10.19 11.94
CA THR A 24 8.09 10.89 13.22
C THR A 24 7.93 12.40 13.05
N ALA A 25 8.50 12.99 11.99
CA ALA A 25 8.36 14.42 11.69
C ALA A 25 6.89 14.84 11.44
N ARG A 26 6.04 13.88 11.04
CA ARG A 26 4.60 14.06 10.85
C ARG A 26 3.77 13.71 12.08
N GLY A 27 4.42 13.43 13.21
CA GLY A 27 3.75 13.03 14.46
C GLY A 27 3.19 11.60 14.44
N LEU A 28 3.66 10.76 13.51
CA LEU A 28 3.24 9.37 13.39
C LEU A 28 4.27 8.43 14.02
N GLU A 29 3.81 7.49 14.85
CA GLU A 29 4.66 6.47 15.44
C GLU A 29 4.76 5.26 14.52
N ALA A 30 5.93 5.04 13.92
CA ALA A 30 6.16 3.97 12.95
C ALA A 30 5.84 2.56 13.49
N ALA A 31 6.00 2.34 14.80
CA ALA A 31 5.68 1.06 15.45
C ALA A 31 4.19 0.68 15.37
N ASN A 32 3.30 1.66 15.17
CA ASN A 32 1.86 1.47 15.09
C ASN A 32 1.33 1.42 13.64
N ILE A 33 2.23 1.44 12.65
CA ILE A 33 1.88 1.44 11.22
C ILE A 33 2.25 0.10 10.61
N VAL A 34 1.31 -0.48 9.87
CA VAL A 34 1.54 -1.69 9.08
C VAL A 34 1.99 -1.29 7.68
N ALA A 35 2.98 -1.98 7.13
CA ALA A 35 3.33 -1.85 5.72
C ALA A 35 2.91 -3.12 4.97
N ILE A 36 2.16 -2.96 3.89
CA ILE A 36 1.78 -4.07 2.99
C ILE A 36 2.41 -3.88 1.62
N ARG A 37 2.77 -4.99 0.97
CA ARG A 37 3.28 -4.99 -0.39
C ARG A 37 2.39 -5.88 -1.25
N ASN A 38 1.64 -5.27 -2.17
CA ASN A 38 0.80 -5.99 -3.10
C ASN A 38 1.61 -6.53 -4.26
N THR A 39 1.27 -7.76 -4.62
CA THR A 39 1.66 -8.45 -5.86
C THR A 39 0.40 -9.02 -6.49
N LEU A 40 0.39 -9.18 -7.82
CA LEU A 40 -0.64 -9.98 -8.46
C LEU A 40 -0.29 -11.46 -8.26
N HIS A 41 -1.20 -12.23 -7.67
CA HIS A 41 -0.99 -13.67 -7.50
C HIS A 41 -0.99 -14.35 -8.88
N PRO A 42 -0.13 -15.36 -9.14
CA PRO A 42 -0.08 -16.03 -10.44
C PRO A 42 -1.44 -16.59 -10.90
N ASP A 43 -2.23 -17.11 -9.96
CA ASP A 43 -3.56 -17.67 -10.25
C ASP A 43 -4.63 -16.59 -10.50
N ASP A 44 -4.35 -15.32 -10.17
CA ASP A 44 -5.25 -14.19 -10.39
C ASP A 44 -4.98 -13.53 -11.77
N ILE A 45 -3.99 -14.02 -12.53
CA ILE A 45 -3.64 -13.50 -13.86
C ILE A 45 -4.75 -13.80 -14.88
N SER A 46 -5.17 -12.78 -15.62
CA SER A 46 -6.23 -12.86 -16.63
C SER A 46 -5.82 -12.12 -17.92
N SER A 47 -6.69 -12.11 -18.93
CA SER A 47 -6.51 -11.28 -20.12
C SER A 47 -6.46 -9.78 -19.78
N ASP A 48 -7.25 -9.40 -18.76
CA ASP A 48 -7.49 -8.01 -18.37
C ASP A 48 -6.39 -7.52 -17.41
N PHE A 49 -5.90 -8.40 -16.53
CA PHE A 49 -4.74 -8.13 -15.66
C PHE A 49 -3.66 -9.19 -15.84
N ARG A 50 -2.67 -8.87 -16.68
CA ARG A 50 -1.50 -9.74 -16.94
C ARG A 50 -0.37 -9.49 -15.95
N SER A 51 -0.39 -8.32 -15.33
CA SER A 51 0.64 -7.84 -14.42
C SER A 51 0.04 -6.90 -13.37
N LEU A 52 0.80 -6.63 -12.29
CA LEU A 52 0.41 -5.59 -11.33
C LEU A 52 0.38 -4.20 -11.99
N ALA A 53 1.14 -3.96 -13.06
CA ALA A 53 1.11 -2.71 -13.81
C ALA A 53 -0.27 -2.49 -14.48
N ASP A 54 -0.91 -3.54 -14.97
CA ASP A 54 -2.28 -3.46 -15.53
C ASP A 54 -3.28 -3.12 -14.43
N VAL A 55 -3.19 -3.77 -13.27
CA VAL A 55 -4.04 -3.50 -12.09
C VAL A 55 -3.92 -2.04 -11.65
N ILE A 56 -2.70 -1.49 -11.62
CA ILE A 56 -2.46 -0.08 -11.31
C ILE A 56 -3.06 0.83 -12.37
N SER A 57 -2.86 0.51 -13.65
CA SER A 57 -3.34 1.32 -14.77
C SER A 57 -4.87 1.39 -14.83
N ALA A 58 -5.54 0.33 -14.37
CA ALA A 58 -6.99 0.27 -14.19
C ALA A 58 -7.49 0.88 -12.87
N ASN A 59 -6.62 1.43 -12.03
CA ASN A 59 -6.96 1.95 -10.70
C ASN A 59 -7.59 0.91 -9.75
N ALA A 60 -7.31 -0.38 -9.96
CA ALA A 60 -7.85 -1.49 -9.18
C ALA A 60 -6.97 -1.90 -7.99
N LEU A 61 -5.78 -1.29 -7.84
CA LEU A 61 -4.85 -1.62 -6.75
C LEU A 61 -5.48 -1.51 -5.34
N PRO A 62 -6.31 -0.50 -5.03
CA PRO A 62 -6.96 -0.42 -3.71
C PRO A 62 -7.85 -1.62 -3.39
N MET A 63 -8.31 -2.41 -4.36
CA MET A 63 -9.04 -3.65 -4.06
C MET A 63 -8.10 -4.71 -3.47
N LEU A 64 -6.89 -4.85 -4.01
CA LEU A 64 -5.90 -5.80 -3.49
C LEU A 64 -5.47 -5.46 -2.06
N ASP A 65 -5.33 -4.16 -1.76
CA ASP A 65 -5.07 -3.67 -0.40
C ASP A 65 -6.09 -4.23 0.61
N ARG A 66 -7.37 -4.21 0.21
CA ARG A 66 -8.53 -4.46 1.08
C ARG A 66 -8.88 -5.94 1.25
N MET A 67 -8.17 -6.85 0.58
CA MET A 67 -8.41 -8.28 0.64
C MET A 67 -7.21 -8.99 1.27
N GLN A 68 -7.40 -9.68 2.39
CA GLN A 68 -6.34 -10.41 3.08
C GLN A 68 -6.78 -11.84 3.39
N ASP A 69 -5.88 -12.79 3.20
CA ASP A 69 -6.12 -14.16 3.66
C ASP A 69 -5.69 -14.27 5.14
N GLY A 70 -6.69 -14.27 6.01
CA GLY A 70 -6.60 -14.18 7.46
C GLY A 70 -6.57 -12.73 8.01
N PRO A 71 -6.84 -12.55 9.32
CA PRO A 71 -6.90 -11.25 9.97
C PRO A 71 -5.50 -10.72 10.32
N ARG A 72 -4.70 -10.39 9.30
CA ARG A 72 -3.29 -9.94 9.46
C ARG A 72 -3.16 -8.49 9.91
N ILE A 73 -4.18 -7.67 9.65
CA ILE A 73 -4.19 -6.23 9.95
C ILE A 73 -5.23 -6.00 11.04
N ALA A 74 -4.82 -5.40 12.16
CA ALA A 74 -5.75 -5.09 13.23
C ALA A 74 -6.81 -4.07 12.77
N HIS A 75 -8.03 -4.18 13.33
CA HIS A 75 -9.07 -3.20 13.06
C HIS A 75 -8.63 -1.79 13.50
N GLY A 76 -8.75 -0.80 12.60
CA GLY A 76 -8.36 0.58 12.85
C GLY A 76 -6.89 0.89 12.59
N ALA A 77 -6.10 -0.07 12.11
CA ALA A 77 -4.68 0.14 11.84
C ALA A 77 -4.43 1.14 10.71
N LEU A 78 -3.36 1.93 10.86
CA LEU A 78 -2.78 2.73 9.79
C LEU A 78 -1.89 1.84 8.92
N VAL A 79 -2.05 1.97 7.60
CA VAL A 79 -1.42 1.10 6.62
C VAL A 79 -0.73 1.92 5.53
N LEU A 80 0.57 1.67 5.34
CA LEU A 80 1.31 2.10 4.16
C LEU A 80 1.20 1.01 3.09
N SER A 81 0.56 1.33 1.98
CA SER A 81 0.28 0.40 0.89
C SER A 81 1.30 0.55 -0.22
N PHE A 82 2.06 -0.50 -0.51
CA PHE A 82 3.07 -0.51 -1.57
C PHE A 82 2.67 -1.43 -2.72
N ALA A 83 2.89 -1.00 -3.95
CA ALA A 83 2.86 -1.87 -5.11
C ALA A 83 4.26 -2.43 -5.37
N ALA A 84 4.36 -3.74 -5.56
CA ALA A 84 5.56 -4.39 -6.05
C ALA A 84 5.96 -3.83 -7.43
N LEU A 85 7.25 -3.54 -7.59
CA LEU A 85 7.87 -3.27 -8.88
C LEU A 85 8.89 -4.36 -9.19
N ASP A 86 9.47 -4.29 -10.40
CA ASP A 86 10.57 -5.15 -10.82
C ASP A 86 11.80 -4.98 -9.92
N GLU A 87 12.72 -5.95 -10.01
CA GLU A 87 14.02 -5.94 -9.32
C GLU A 87 13.94 -5.82 -7.79
N GLY A 88 12.82 -6.23 -7.20
CA GLY A 88 12.60 -6.18 -5.75
C GLY A 88 12.25 -4.78 -5.21
N HIS A 89 12.01 -3.81 -6.10
CA HIS A 89 11.53 -2.50 -5.70
C HIS A 89 10.04 -2.51 -5.33
N ALA A 90 9.61 -1.45 -4.66
CA ALA A 90 8.21 -1.19 -4.38
C ALA A 90 7.95 0.32 -4.37
N ARG A 91 6.76 0.73 -4.79
CA ARG A 91 6.33 2.12 -4.80
C ARG A 91 5.24 2.32 -3.75
N LEU A 92 5.35 3.35 -2.92
CA LEU A 92 4.26 3.76 -2.04
C LEU A 92 3.08 4.24 -2.89
N THR A 93 1.89 3.70 -2.63
CA THR A 93 0.67 3.97 -3.40
C THR A 93 -0.48 4.50 -2.55
N GLY A 94 -0.36 4.44 -1.22
CA GLY A 94 -1.34 5.03 -0.33
C GLY A 94 -0.91 4.95 1.13
N PHE A 95 -1.50 5.84 1.91
CA PHE A 95 -1.46 5.82 3.36
C PHE A 95 -2.91 5.88 3.84
N ARG A 96 -3.36 4.84 4.54
CA ARG A 96 -4.79 4.60 4.77
C ARG A 96 -5.07 4.05 6.14
N ARG A 97 -6.29 4.26 6.63
CA ARG A 97 -6.83 3.56 7.79
C ARG A 97 -7.72 2.42 7.36
N PHE A 98 -7.45 1.23 7.89
CA PHE A 98 -8.19 0.01 7.54
C PHE A 98 -9.17 -0.37 8.65
N LEU A 99 -10.45 -0.51 8.30
CA LEU A 99 -11.48 -1.00 9.21
C LEU A 99 -11.87 -2.42 8.78
N MET A 100 -11.45 -3.41 9.59
CA MET A 100 -11.79 -4.81 9.35
C MET A 100 -13.31 -4.99 9.39
N ARG A 101 -13.86 -5.61 8.35
CA ARG A 101 -15.27 -6.01 8.30
C ARG A 101 -15.47 -7.35 8.98
N ARG A 102 -16.73 -7.66 9.33
CA ARG A 102 -17.09 -9.03 9.71
C ARG A 102 -16.70 -9.98 8.58
N GLU A 103 -16.23 -11.17 8.94
CA GLU A 103 -15.84 -12.21 8.00
C GLU A 103 -16.92 -12.43 6.92
N GLY A 104 -16.46 -12.53 5.67
CA GLY A 104 -17.33 -12.71 4.50
C GLY A 104 -18.11 -11.47 4.04
N ILE A 105 -17.98 -10.32 4.71
CA ILE A 105 -18.62 -9.06 4.26
C ILE A 105 -17.64 -8.25 3.41
N VAL A 106 -17.86 -8.26 2.09
CA VAL A 106 -17.07 -7.50 1.13
C VAL A 106 -17.57 -6.04 1.04
N PRO A 107 -16.70 -5.03 0.95
CA PRO A 107 -17.08 -3.67 0.58
C PRO A 107 -17.86 -3.62 -0.73
N THR A 108 -18.95 -2.86 -0.73
CA THR A 108 -19.86 -2.78 -1.88
C THR A 108 -19.17 -2.25 -3.13
N ASP A 109 -18.25 -1.32 -2.98
CA ASP A 109 -17.48 -0.74 -4.10
C ASP A 109 -16.53 -1.76 -4.75
N ILE A 110 -16.01 -2.75 -4.02
CA ILE A 110 -15.26 -3.88 -4.61
C ILE A 110 -16.19 -4.75 -5.47
N VAL A 111 -17.45 -4.92 -5.04
CA VAL A 111 -18.43 -5.76 -5.75
C VAL A 111 -18.94 -5.09 -7.03
N TYR A 112 -19.07 -3.76 -7.04
CA TYR A 112 -19.60 -3.00 -8.18
C TYR A 112 -18.53 -2.60 -9.21
N ASP A 113 -17.25 -2.75 -8.91
CA ASP A 113 -16.18 -2.60 -9.90
C ASP A 113 -16.18 -3.81 -10.83
N TYR A 114 -17.00 -3.75 -11.90
CA TYR A 114 -17.19 -4.86 -12.82
C TYR A 114 -15.89 -5.26 -13.54
N ASP A 115 -15.05 -4.28 -13.84
CA ASP A 115 -13.80 -4.49 -14.57
C ASP A 115 -12.79 -5.26 -13.70
N ALA A 116 -12.84 -5.06 -12.38
CA ALA A 116 -11.95 -5.73 -11.44
C ALA A 116 -12.58 -6.83 -10.58
N ALA A 117 -13.89 -7.09 -10.72
CA ALA A 117 -14.62 -8.11 -9.94
C ALA A 117 -14.01 -9.52 -10.04
N HIS A 118 -13.35 -9.84 -11.15
CA HIS A 118 -12.68 -11.13 -11.31
C HIS A 118 -11.49 -11.32 -10.36
N LEU A 119 -10.79 -10.25 -9.96
CA LEU A 119 -9.74 -10.31 -8.94
C LEU A 119 -10.32 -10.70 -7.57
N LEU A 120 -11.49 -10.18 -7.23
CA LEU A 120 -12.21 -10.57 -6.02
C LEU A 120 -12.59 -12.06 -6.07
N HIS A 121 -13.17 -12.52 -7.18
CA HIS A 121 -13.56 -13.91 -7.33
C HIS A 121 -12.37 -14.86 -7.27
N ALA A 122 -11.26 -14.53 -7.94
CA ALA A 122 -10.02 -15.31 -7.89
C ALA A 122 -9.47 -15.39 -6.47
N PHE A 123 -9.43 -14.26 -5.75
CA PHE A 123 -9.05 -14.22 -4.34
C PHE A 123 -9.92 -15.13 -3.47
N ILE A 124 -11.26 -15.01 -3.56
CA ILE A 124 -12.19 -15.84 -2.77
C ILE A 124 -12.01 -17.32 -3.09
N ALA A 125 -11.80 -17.68 -4.35
CA ALA A 125 -11.64 -19.07 -4.76
C ALA A 125 -10.40 -19.75 -4.15
N ARG A 126 -9.34 -18.97 -3.86
CA ARG A 126 -8.07 -19.50 -3.30
C ARG A 126 -7.88 -19.23 -1.81
N ALA A 127 -8.52 -18.21 -1.23
CA ALA A 127 -8.35 -17.84 0.17
C ALA A 127 -8.94 -18.91 1.10
N GLN A 128 -8.23 -19.22 2.19
CA GLN A 128 -8.74 -20.13 3.21
C GLN A 128 -9.63 -19.40 4.23
N THR A 129 -9.29 -18.15 4.54
CA THR A 129 -10.00 -17.33 5.52
C THR A 129 -10.08 -15.90 5.00
N PRO A 130 -10.95 -15.61 4.01
CA PRO A 130 -11.01 -14.30 3.38
C PRO A 130 -11.47 -13.22 4.37
N VAL A 131 -10.63 -12.20 4.54
CA VAL A 131 -10.90 -11.01 5.36
C VAL A 131 -10.88 -9.77 4.47
N PHE A 132 -11.88 -8.91 4.69
CA PHE A 132 -12.06 -7.68 3.92
C PHE A 132 -12.01 -6.44 4.82
N TYR A 133 -11.53 -5.34 4.26
CA TYR A 133 -11.40 -4.06 4.97
C TYR A 133 -12.08 -2.95 4.18
N ASP A 134 -12.75 -2.03 4.90
CA ASP A 134 -12.90 -0.68 4.39
C ASP A 134 -11.55 0.03 4.52
N ALA A 135 -11.20 0.87 3.54
CA ALA A 135 -9.97 1.64 3.57
C ALA A 135 -10.28 3.11 3.27
N PHE A 136 -9.75 4.00 4.10
CA PHE A 136 -9.91 5.44 3.97
C PHE A 136 -8.53 6.07 3.83
N ASP A 137 -8.33 6.92 2.84
CA ASP A 137 -7.09 7.69 2.71
C ASP A 137 -6.91 8.59 3.93
N GLU A 138 -5.68 8.63 4.45
CA GLU A 138 -5.28 9.48 5.56
C GLU A 138 -4.37 10.59 5.03
N ASP A 139 -4.50 11.77 5.62
CA ASP A 139 -3.58 12.87 5.36
C ASP A 139 -2.20 12.54 5.96
N GLY A 140 -1.13 12.90 5.25
CA GLY A 140 0.25 12.62 5.61
C GLY A 140 1.11 13.87 5.73
#